data_AF-A0A972WEG5-F1
#
_entry.id   AF-A0A972WEG5-F1
#
_cell.length_a   1.000
_cell.length_b   1.000
_cell.length_c   1.000
_cell.angle_alpha   90.00
_cell.angle_beta   90.00
_cell.angle_gamma   90.00
#
_symmetry.space_group_name_H-M   'P 1'
#
loop_
_entity.id
_entity.type
_entity.pdbx_description
1 polymer ?
#
loop_
_entity_poly.entity_id
_entity_poly.type
_entity_poly.pdbx_seq_one_letter_code
_entity_poly.pdbx_strand_id
1 'polypeptide(L)'
;MQRRYTLLSIAVSAALAWHLLTPPDRAPVKPDPVARQPVVQAQPPALQKPVEMGSVTLPPPPAREAPAEKTVQPLPANDRVTDPAKPLTISPLVAAPVATTAATAATPPTAAPTAAPTAAPAAAPVAVPAAVPASNALRRVSPLMPLTAPGRTADAAVPDSSPPETSASDTTPSPARLSSAQAKAQGRPLLKLLEIGSGPNIEISWPADAATRARLYAVFSRCYGMRLALMDAAGDLFDNAGSGGQTLRLNTDKFSGFVRQSQGRASPSEATQIQSIRARHGLSAGRAVRLFPRETDALLLAGLYQLIGSSYTANRTIQARYRISDWRVEVGDIRSDGVAVNGTVDLSGAVTNRCRI
;
A
#
# COMPACT_ATOMS: atom_id res chain seq x y z
N MET A 1 23.38 2.01 -59.80
CA MET A 1 22.06 2.34 -59.21
C MET A 1 22.09 2.66 -57.71
N GLN A 2 23.11 2.26 -56.92
CA GLN A 2 23.14 2.48 -55.47
C GLN A 2 23.29 3.95 -55.00
N ARG A 3 23.93 4.84 -55.76
CA ARG A 3 24.12 6.25 -55.33
C ARG A 3 22.85 7.11 -55.36
N ARG A 4 21.78 6.67 -56.05
CA ARG A 4 20.51 7.42 -56.08
C ARG A 4 19.61 7.13 -54.87
N TYR A 5 19.79 5.99 -54.19
CA TYR A 5 19.01 5.63 -53.01
C TYR A 5 19.48 6.34 -51.73
N THR A 6 20.77 6.66 -51.62
CA THR A 6 21.32 7.34 -50.44
C THR A 6 20.88 8.80 -50.34
N LEU A 7 20.75 9.50 -51.48
CA LEU A 7 20.29 10.90 -51.48
C LEU A 7 18.80 11.03 -51.17
N LEU A 8 17.97 10.05 -51.56
CA LEU A 8 16.54 10.07 -51.22
C LEU A 8 16.29 9.85 -49.71
N SER A 9 17.08 8.99 -49.07
CA SER A 9 16.90 8.67 -47.64
C SER A 9 17.24 9.85 -46.71
N ILE A 10 18.23 10.66 -47.09
CA ILE A 10 18.62 11.86 -46.33
C ILE A 10 17.53 12.94 -46.46
N ALA A 11 16.97 13.12 -47.67
CA ALA A 11 15.91 14.11 -47.89
C ALA A 11 14.63 13.80 -47.10
N VAL A 12 14.22 12.53 -47.02
CA VAL A 12 13.04 12.11 -46.25
C VAL A 12 13.25 12.28 -44.75
N SER A 13 14.45 11.99 -44.25
CA SER A 13 14.79 12.14 -42.83
C SER A 13 14.82 13.61 -42.39
N ALA A 14 15.29 14.52 -43.26
CA ALA A 14 15.28 15.95 -42.98
C ALA A 14 13.86 16.54 -42.97
N ALA A 15 12.98 16.10 -43.87
CA ALA A 15 11.58 16.53 -43.90
C ALA A 15 10.79 16.07 -42.65
N LEU A 16 11.06 14.87 -42.14
CA LEU A 16 10.39 14.37 -40.94
C LEU A 16 10.83 15.11 -39.66
N ALA A 17 12.12 15.47 -39.57
CA ALA A 17 12.63 16.25 -38.45
C ALA A 17 12.05 17.68 -38.42
N TRP A 18 11.79 18.28 -39.59
CA TRP A 18 11.22 19.62 -39.67
C TRP A 18 9.77 19.66 -39.18
N HIS A 19 8.97 18.62 -39.42
CA HIS A 19 7.58 18.55 -38.95
C HIS A 19 7.42 18.30 -37.45
N LEU A 20 8.45 17.79 -36.76
CA LEU A 20 8.39 17.58 -35.31
C LEU A 20 8.83 18.81 -34.50
N LEU A 21 9.46 19.80 -35.14
CA LEU A 21 9.92 21.03 -34.47
C LEU A 21 8.99 22.23 -34.66
N THR A 22 7.92 22.12 -35.45
CA THR A 22 6.92 23.19 -35.54
C THR A 22 5.95 23.09 -34.36
N PRO A 23 5.98 24.02 -33.37
CA PRO A 23 4.98 24.06 -32.32
C PRO A 23 3.60 24.31 -32.96
N PRO A 24 2.53 23.67 -32.46
CA PRO A 24 1.19 23.93 -32.96
C PRO A 24 0.84 25.40 -32.71
N ASP A 25 0.42 26.07 -33.78
CA ASP A 25 -0.04 27.45 -33.81
C ASP A 25 -1.22 27.59 -32.83
N ARG A 26 -0.95 28.12 -31.63
CA ARG A 26 -1.99 28.41 -30.64
C ARG A 26 -2.69 29.68 -31.10
N ALA A 27 -3.83 29.48 -31.77
CA ALA A 27 -4.76 30.56 -32.03
C ALA A 27 -5.03 31.37 -30.74
N PRO A 28 -5.10 32.71 -30.81
CA PRO A 28 -5.37 33.55 -29.66
C PRO A 28 -6.76 33.22 -29.11
N VAL A 29 -6.78 32.66 -27.90
CA VAL A 29 -8.02 32.43 -27.14
C VAL A 29 -8.59 33.80 -26.80
N LYS A 30 -9.73 34.12 -27.41
CA LYS A 30 -10.55 35.29 -27.05
C LYS A 30 -10.96 35.14 -25.58
N PRO A 31 -10.71 36.14 -24.71
CA PRO A 31 -11.17 36.07 -23.34
C PRO A 31 -12.70 36.11 -23.32
N ASP A 32 -13.31 35.04 -22.84
CA ASP A 32 -14.75 35.02 -22.58
C ASP A 32 -15.10 36.08 -21.52
N PRO A 33 -16.21 36.81 -21.70
CA PRO A 33 -16.69 37.75 -20.71
C PRO A 33 -17.02 36.99 -19.42
N VAL A 34 -16.31 37.34 -18.36
CA VAL A 34 -16.49 36.81 -17.00
C VAL A 34 -17.93 37.07 -16.55
N ALA A 35 -18.77 36.04 -16.67
CA ALA A 35 -20.06 36.00 -16.02
C ALA A 35 -19.82 36.01 -14.51
N ARG A 36 -20.20 37.11 -13.86
CA ARG A 36 -20.17 37.29 -12.41
C ARG A 36 -21.03 36.21 -11.78
N GLN A 37 -20.41 35.16 -11.24
CA GLN A 37 -21.11 34.23 -10.36
C GLN A 37 -21.36 34.95 -9.02
N PRO A 38 -22.58 34.84 -8.45
CA PRO A 38 -22.85 35.37 -7.12
C PRO A 38 -21.97 34.64 -6.11
N VAL A 39 -21.26 35.41 -5.29
CA VAL A 39 -20.47 34.93 -4.16
C VAL A 39 -21.43 34.31 -3.15
N VAL A 40 -21.57 32.99 -3.18
CA VAL A 40 -22.22 32.24 -2.10
C VAL A 40 -21.24 32.22 -0.93
N GLN A 41 -21.55 32.99 0.11
CA GLN A 41 -20.84 32.97 1.37
C GLN A 41 -20.90 31.55 1.95
N ALA A 42 -19.75 30.88 1.99
CA ALA A 42 -19.62 29.57 2.63
C ALA A 42 -19.86 29.73 4.14
N GLN A 43 -20.98 29.18 4.61
CA GLN A 43 -21.28 29.04 6.03
C GLN A 43 -20.29 28.03 6.64
N PRO A 44 -19.60 28.35 7.73
CA PRO A 44 -18.71 27.41 8.39
C PRO A 44 -19.48 26.18 8.92
N PRO A 45 -18.90 24.98 8.84
CA PRO A 45 -19.57 23.77 9.30
C PRO A 45 -19.85 23.86 10.80
N ALA A 46 -21.11 23.62 11.18
CA ALA A 46 -21.53 23.57 12.56
C ALA A 46 -20.74 22.48 13.31
N LEU A 47 -20.17 22.84 14.45
CA LEU A 47 -19.56 21.92 15.41
C LEU A 47 -20.61 20.87 15.82
N GLN A 48 -20.45 19.64 15.37
CA GLN A 48 -21.26 18.52 15.86
C GLN A 48 -20.80 18.16 17.27
N LYS A 49 -21.75 18.09 18.21
CA LYS A 49 -21.47 17.66 19.59
C LYS A 49 -20.95 16.21 19.57
N PRO A 50 -19.94 15.89 20.41
CA PRO A 50 -19.45 14.52 20.53
C PRO A 50 -20.56 13.59 20.99
N VAL A 51 -20.74 12.50 20.24
CA VAL A 51 -21.65 11.40 20.59
C VAL A 51 -21.03 10.65 21.76
N GLU A 52 -21.68 10.67 22.92
CA GLU A 52 -21.33 9.81 24.05
C GLU A 52 -21.61 8.35 23.67
N MET A 53 -20.56 7.58 23.44
CA MET A 53 -20.66 6.13 23.30
C MET A 53 -20.66 5.51 24.70
N GLY A 54 -21.80 4.94 25.09
CA GLY A 54 -21.92 4.13 26.30
C GLY A 54 -20.98 2.93 26.26
N SER A 55 -20.26 2.68 27.35
CA SER A 55 -19.35 1.54 27.50
C SER A 55 -20.13 0.23 27.56
N VAL A 56 -19.96 -0.62 26.55
CA VAL A 56 -20.42 -2.01 26.59
C VAL A 56 -19.38 -2.84 27.33
N THR A 57 -19.73 -3.28 28.54
CA THR A 57 -18.93 -4.22 29.33
C THR A 57 -19.11 -5.63 28.78
N LEU A 58 -18.07 -6.19 28.17
CA LEU A 58 -18.06 -7.58 27.72
C LEU A 58 -17.85 -8.53 28.90
N PRO A 59 -18.52 -9.70 28.93
CA PRO A 59 -18.30 -10.71 29.96
C PRO A 59 -16.86 -11.27 29.90
N PRO A 60 -16.29 -11.64 31.05
CA PRO A 60 -14.94 -12.19 31.10
C PRO A 60 -14.86 -13.52 30.33
N PRO A 61 -13.76 -13.76 29.60
CA PRO A 61 -13.56 -14.99 28.85
C PRO A 61 -13.47 -16.20 29.79
N PRO A 62 -13.94 -17.39 29.36
CA PRO A 62 -13.83 -18.61 30.14
C PRO A 62 -12.38 -18.97 30.42
N ALA A 63 -12.11 -19.44 31.65
CA ALA A 63 -10.79 -19.85 32.09
C ALA A 63 -10.25 -20.99 31.21
N ARG A 64 -9.02 -20.82 30.69
CA ARG A 64 -8.30 -21.88 29.97
C ARG A 64 -7.89 -22.97 30.96
N GLU A 65 -8.32 -24.20 30.70
CA GLU A 65 -7.77 -25.39 31.37
C GLU A 65 -6.29 -25.55 31.01
N ALA A 66 -5.47 -25.79 32.03
CA ALA A 66 -4.03 -25.98 31.89
C ALA A 66 -3.73 -27.33 31.22
N PRO A 67 -2.80 -27.39 30.24
CA PRO A 67 -2.39 -28.67 29.66
C PRO A 67 -1.65 -29.53 30.68
N ALA A 68 -2.04 -30.80 30.77
CA ALA A 68 -1.39 -31.79 31.60
C ALA A 68 0.10 -31.96 31.22
N GLU A 69 0.93 -31.92 32.26
CA GLU A 69 2.38 -32.07 32.23
C GLU A 69 2.77 -33.47 31.75
N LYS A 70 3.36 -33.56 30.56
CA LYS A 70 3.85 -34.82 30.00
C LYS A 70 5.32 -34.98 30.41
N THR A 71 5.56 -35.88 31.36
CA THR A 71 6.89 -36.28 31.84
C THR A 71 7.76 -36.78 30.67
N VAL A 72 8.88 -36.09 30.42
CA VAL A 72 9.89 -36.46 29.42
C VAL A 72 10.91 -37.40 30.07
N GLN A 73 11.09 -38.60 29.51
CA GLN A 73 12.17 -39.52 29.89
C GLN A 73 13.53 -39.02 29.35
N PRO A 74 14.64 -39.17 30.10
CA PRO A 74 15.97 -38.80 29.62
C PRO A 74 16.54 -39.86 28.66
N LEU A 75 17.10 -39.41 27.54
CA LEU A 75 17.89 -40.27 26.65
C LEU A 75 19.28 -40.58 27.25
N PRO A 76 19.80 -41.80 27.10
CA PRO A 76 21.14 -42.16 27.55
C PRO A 76 22.23 -41.57 26.64
N ALA A 77 23.34 -41.20 27.28
CA ALA A 77 24.57 -40.74 26.65
C ALA A 77 25.46 -41.93 26.28
N ASN A 78 25.83 -42.03 25.00
CA ASN A 78 27.15 -42.42 24.48
C ASN A 78 27.07 -42.67 22.97
N ASP A 79 27.85 -41.94 22.18
CA ASP A 79 29.12 -42.46 21.65
C ASP A 79 29.74 -41.46 20.65
N ARG A 80 31.00 -41.13 20.91
CA ARG A 80 31.89 -40.45 19.96
C ARG A 80 32.25 -41.45 18.87
N VAL A 81 31.88 -41.16 17.62
CA VAL A 81 32.53 -41.75 16.45
C VAL A 81 33.07 -40.62 15.58
N THR A 82 34.39 -40.49 15.62
CA THR A 82 35.21 -39.75 14.66
C THR A 82 35.44 -40.63 13.44
N ASP A 83 34.93 -40.24 12.26
CA ASP A 83 35.58 -40.59 10.99
C ASP A 83 35.11 -39.67 9.84
N PRO A 84 36.01 -39.06 9.05
CA PRO A 84 35.64 -38.30 7.87
C PRO A 84 35.69 -39.20 6.63
N ALA A 85 34.53 -39.57 6.09
CA ALA A 85 34.48 -40.33 4.84
C ALA A 85 33.38 -39.88 3.86
N LYS A 86 33.87 -39.44 2.70
CA LYS A 86 33.33 -39.61 1.34
C LYS A 86 32.12 -38.76 0.88
N PRO A 87 32.24 -38.03 -0.24
CA PRO A 87 31.10 -37.40 -0.89
C PRO A 87 30.19 -38.46 -1.51
N LEU A 88 28.90 -38.39 -1.18
CA LEU A 88 27.86 -39.21 -1.78
C LEU A 88 27.64 -38.79 -3.24
N THR A 89 28.01 -39.67 -4.17
CA THR A 89 27.64 -39.60 -5.58
C THR A 89 26.15 -39.89 -5.72
N ILE A 90 25.37 -38.87 -6.10
CA ILE A 90 23.93 -39.01 -6.35
C ILE A 90 23.77 -39.45 -7.82
N SER A 91 23.32 -40.69 -8.04
CA SER A 91 22.91 -41.17 -9.36
C SER A 91 21.61 -40.46 -9.80
N PRO A 92 21.52 -39.99 -11.05
CA PRO A 92 20.29 -39.38 -11.56
C PRO A 92 19.18 -40.42 -11.72
N LEU A 93 18.03 -40.13 -11.14
CA LEU A 93 16.81 -40.92 -11.26
C LEU A 93 16.26 -40.80 -12.69
N VAL A 94 16.41 -41.87 -13.46
CA VAL A 94 15.88 -42.03 -14.81
C VAL A 94 14.35 -41.97 -14.77
N ALA A 95 13.79 -41.14 -15.65
CA ALA A 95 12.35 -40.92 -15.81
C ALA A 95 11.63 -42.19 -16.31
N ALA A 96 10.50 -42.52 -15.67
CA ALA A 96 9.55 -43.48 -16.21
C ALA A 96 8.50 -42.74 -17.07
N PRO A 97 8.21 -43.22 -18.30
CA PRO A 97 7.14 -42.66 -19.13
C PRO A 97 5.78 -43.14 -18.63
N VAL A 98 4.92 -42.20 -18.23
CA VAL A 98 3.51 -42.52 -17.92
C VAL A 98 2.70 -42.47 -19.21
N ALA A 99 2.05 -43.59 -19.51
CA ALA A 99 1.27 -43.84 -20.69
C ALA A 99 0.01 -42.96 -20.79
N THR A 100 -0.22 -42.45 -21.99
CA THR A 100 -1.44 -41.83 -22.48
C THR A 100 -2.58 -42.86 -22.49
N THR A 101 -3.69 -42.56 -21.80
CA THR A 101 -4.98 -43.22 -22.04
C THR A 101 -5.97 -42.21 -22.62
N ALA A 102 -6.60 -42.64 -23.70
CA ALA A 102 -7.46 -41.85 -24.56
C ALA A 102 -8.92 -41.84 -24.09
N ALA A 103 -9.59 -40.76 -24.46
CA ALA A 103 -10.98 -40.66 -24.91
C ALA A 103 -12.10 -41.31 -24.07
N THR A 104 -12.98 -40.46 -23.54
CA THR A 104 -14.42 -40.74 -23.56
C THR A 104 -15.17 -39.45 -23.88
N ALA A 105 -15.85 -39.47 -25.03
CA ALA A 105 -16.77 -38.45 -25.47
C ALA A 105 -18.04 -38.52 -24.62
N ALA A 106 -18.52 -37.37 -24.16
CA ALA A 106 -19.85 -37.21 -23.60
C ALA A 106 -20.49 -35.94 -24.18
N THR A 107 -21.77 -36.08 -24.49
CA THR A 107 -22.65 -35.31 -25.36
C THR A 107 -22.97 -33.88 -24.90
N PRO A 108 -23.36 -32.99 -25.82
CA PRO A 108 -23.83 -31.64 -25.50
C PRO A 108 -25.28 -31.66 -24.95
N PRO A 109 -25.60 -30.97 -23.85
CA PRO A 109 -26.98 -30.73 -23.48
C PRO A 109 -27.59 -29.60 -24.32
N THR A 110 -28.69 -29.99 -24.97
CA THR A 110 -29.69 -29.19 -25.69
C THR A 110 -30.08 -27.89 -24.98
N ALA A 111 -30.05 -26.79 -25.74
CA ALA A 111 -30.61 -25.50 -25.35
C ALA A 111 -32.14 -25.54 -25.29
N ALA A 112 -32.73 -25.02 -24.22
CA ALA A 112 -34.15 -24.66 -24.15
C ALA A 112 -34.29 -23.13 -24.21
N PRO A 113 -35.30 -22.59 -24.93
CA PRO A 113 -35.45 -21.15 -25.12
C PRO A 113 -36.45 -20.52 -24.13
N THR A 114 -36.31 -19.20 -23.97
CA THR A 114 -37.38 -18.22 -23.64
C THR A 114 -37.87 -18.10 -22.20
N ALA A 115 -37.54 -16.97 -21.57
CA ALA A 115 -38.53 -16.02 -21.08
C ALA A 115 -37.88 -14.63 -20.93
N ALA A 116 -38.41 -13.64 -21.64
CA ALA A 116 -38.08 -12.23 -21.46
C ALA A 116 -38.73 -11.71 -20.17
N PRO A 117 -38.02 -10.97 -19.29
CA PRO A 117 -38.67 -10.23 -18.22
C PRO A 117 -39.12 -8.84 -18.68
N THR A 118 -40.43 -8.68 -18.59
CA THR A 118 -41.28 -7.49 -18.64
C THR A 118 -40.66 -6.20 -18.08
N ALA A 119 -40.92 -5.10 -18.78
CA ALA A 119 -40.57 -3.75 -18.39
C ALA A 119 -41.44 -3.16 -17.26
N ALA A 120 -40.77 -2.41 -16.38
CA ALA A 120 -41.21 -1.27 -15.56
C ALA A 120 -42.33 -1.46 -14.50
N PRO A 121 -42.21 -0.78 -13.34
CA PRO A 121 -42.71 0.60 -13.28
C PRO A 121 -41.72 1.61 -12.70
N ALA A 122 -41.82 2.84 -13.21
CA ALA A 122 -41.14 4.02 -12.72
C ALA A 122 -41.60 4.38 -11.29
N ALA A 123 -40.65 4.55 -10.38
CA ALA A 123 -40.91 5.10 -9.06
C ALA A 123 -41.06 6.63 -9.15
N ALA A 124 -42.17 7.13 -8.61
CA ALA A 124 -42.47 8.54 -8.48
C ALA A 124 -41.49 9.25 -7.51
N PRO A 125 -41.19 10.54 -7.70
CA PRO A 125 -40.33 11.31 -6.81
C PRO A 125 -41.04 11.58 -5.47
N VAL A 126 -40.43 11.15 -4.37
CA VAL A 126 -40.86 11.49 -3.01
C VAL A 126 -40.52 12.95 -2.73
N ALA A 127 -41.53 13.70 -2.28
CA ALA A 127 -41.45 15.11 -1.94
C ALA A 127 -40.49 15.37 -0.76
N VAL A 128 -39.71 16.44 -0.89
CA VAL A 128 -38.84 16.99 0.15
C VAL A 128 -39.69 17.72 1.20
N PRO A 129 -39.63 17.37 2.50
CA PRO A 129 -40.28 18.15 3.54
C PRO A 129 -39.57 19.48 3.76
N ALA A 130 -40.38 20.52 3.93
CA ALA A 130 -40.01 21.92 4.09
C ALA A 130 -39.12 22.21 5.31
N ALA A 131 -38.28 23.23 5.15
CA ALA A 131 -37.42 23.82 6.16
C ALA A 131 -38.20 24.35 7.38
N VAL A 132 -37.69 24.07 8.57
CA VAL A 132 -38.15 24.64 9.85
C VAL A 132 -37.36 25.94 10.11
N PRO A 133 -38.01 27.04 10.54
CA PRO A 133 -37.36 28.33 10.73
C PRO A 133 -36.39 28.37 11.91
N ALA A 134 -35.28 29.09 11.70
CA ALA A 134 -34.25 29.41 12.68
C ALA A 134 -34.82 30.27 13.83
N SER A 135 -34.63 29.83 15.06
CA SER A 135 -34.82 30.66 16.25
C SER A 135 -33.46 31.15 16.76
N ASN A 136 -33.28 32.46 16.62
CA ASN A 136 -32.16 33.25 17.12
C ASN A 136 -32.24 33.37 18.64
N ALA A 137 -31.18 32.97 19.36
CA ALA A 137 -30.90 33.46 20.70
C ALA A 137 -29.39 33.75 20.83
N LEU A 138 -29.03 34.99 20.50
CA LEU A 138 -27.71 35.58 20.73
C LEU A 138 -27.42 35.60 22.23
N ARG A 139 -26.47 34.77 22.70
CA ARG A 139 -25.89 34.93 24.04
C ARG A 139 -24.55 35.66 23.89
N ARG A 140 -24.57 36.96 24.25
CA ARG A 140 -23.40 37.83 24.42
C ARG A 140 -22.40 37.16 25.35
N VAL A 141 -21.14 37.10 24.94
CA VAL A 141 -20.00 36.93 25.83
C VAL A 141 -19.10 38.15 25.65
N SER A 142 -18.86 38.85 26.75
CA SER A 142 -18.09 40.09 26.82
C SER A 142 -16.60 39.87 26.48
N PRO A 143 -15.92 40.87 25.90
CA PRO A 143 -14.49 40.81 25.66
C PRO A 143 -13.69 40.99 26.96
N LEU A 144 -12.70 40.12 27.20
CA LEU A 144 -11.66 40.35 28.21
C LEU A 144 -10.66 41.41 27.73
N MET A 145 -10.26 42.25 28.66
CA MET A 145 -9.37 43.40 28.51
C MET A 145 -7.94 43.00 28.09
N PRO A 146 -7.20 43.89 27.41
CA PRO A 146 -5.79 43.72 27.12
C PRO A 146 -4.93 44.00 28.36
N LEU A 147 -4.04 43.05 28.72
CA LEU A 147 -3.00 43.32 29.71
C LEU A 147 -1.87 44.13 29.09
N THR A 148 -1.71 45.30 29.68
CA THR A 148 -0.64 46.28 29.70
C THR A 148 0.78 45.70 29.63
N ALA A 149 1.59 46.25 28.73
CA ALA A 149 3.04 46.19 28.75
C ALA A 149 3.62 47.29 29.66
N PRO A 150 4.69 47.03 30.42
CA PRO A 150 5.62 48.05 30.86
C PRO A 150 6.96 47.94 30.14
N GLY A 151 7.48 49.10 29.71
CA GLY A 151 8.73 49.24 28.99
C GLY A 151 9.98 49.27 29.88
N ARG A 152 11.10 48.88 29.24
CA ARG A 152 12.33 49.65 29.02
C ARG A 152 13.03 50.31 30.22
N THR A 153 14.22 49.79 30.54
CA THR A 153 15.53 50.43 30.86
C THR A 153 16.42 49.32 31.44
N ALA A 154 17.74 49.23 31.31
CA ALA A 154 18.82 49.96 30.65
C ALA A 154 20.07 49.04 30.74
N ASP A 155 21.13 49.44 30.07
CA ASP A 155 22.47 48.85 30.02
C ASP A 155 23.03 48.25 31.33
N ALA A 156 23.61 47.06 31.21
CA ALA A 156 24.74 46.63 32.04
C ALA A 156 25.59 45.61 31.26
N ALA A 157 26.83 46.03 30.96
CA ALA A 157 27.87 45.20 30.38
C ALA A 157 28.21 44.02 31.32
N VAL A 158 28.27 42.80 30.77
CA VAL A 158 28.74 41.57 31.42
C VAL A 158 29.59 40.81 30.38
N PRO A 159 30.74 40.24 30.79
CA PRO A 159 31.84 39.93 29.89
C PRO A 159 31.61 38.65 29.07
N ASP A 160 32.28 38.64 27.92
CA ASP A 160 32.45 37.54 27.00
C ASP A 160 32.87 36.26 27.74
N SER A 161 31.95 35.31 27.80
CA SER A 161 32.17 33.93 28.21
C SER A 161 31.29 33.08 27.32
N SER A 162 31.69 33.00 26.06
CA SER A 162 31.19 32.04 25.09
C SER A 162 31.22 30.63 25.71
N PRO A 163 30.07 29.99 25.99
CA PRO A 163 30.05 28.56 26.28
C PRO A 163 30.51 27.85 25.01
N PRO A 164 31.29 26.76 25.09
CA PRO A 164 31.59 25.98 23.91
C PRO A 164 30.26 25.53 23.31
N GLU A 165 30.00 25.99 22.08
CA GLU A 165 29.00 25.41 21.19
C GLU A 165 29.33 23.93 21.09
N THR A 166 28.71 23.16 21.97
CA THR A 166 28.65 21.72 21.86
C THR A 166 27.75 21.54 20.66
N SER A 167 28.37 21.46 19.49
CA SER A 167 27.76 21.07 18.23
C SER A 167 26.99 19.80 18.53
N ALA A 168 25.69 19.94 18.76
CA ALA A 168 24.76 18.85 18.70
C ALA A 168 24.89 18.33 17.27
N SER A 169 25.68 17.27 17.13
CA SER A 169 25.77 16.53 15.89
C SER A 169 24.34 16.11 15.57
N ASP A 170 23.75 16.83 14.64
CA ASP A 170 22.45 16.57 14.04
C ASP A 170 22.61 15.25 13.28
N THR A 171 22.62 14.16 14.05
CA THR A 171 22.82 12.80 13.59
C THR A 171 21.52 12.42 12.94
N THR A 172 21.36 12.86 11.70
CA THR A 172 20.26 12.43 10.85
C THR A 172 20.25 10.90 10.89
N PRO A 173 19.19 10.25 11.37
CA PRO A 173 19.17 8.81 11.57
C PRO A 173 19.40 8.13 10.22
N SER A 174 20.50 7.38 10.14
CA SER A 174 20.85 6.60 8.96
C SER A 174 19.77 5.54 8.70
N PRO A 175 19.30 5.37 7.46
CA PRO A 175 18.32 4.34 7.12
C PRO A 175 18.82 2.96 7.54
N ALA A 176 17.96 2.16 8.16
CA ALA A 176 18.24 0.74 8.36
C ALA A 176 18.24 0.05 6.99
N ARG A 177 19.45 -0.10 6.42
CA ARG A 177 19.64 -0.78 5.14
C ARG A 177 19.90 -2.24 5.39
N LEU A 178 18.89 -3.06 5.12
CA LEU A 178 19.04 -4.50 5.09
C LEU A 178 19.41 -4.97 3.69
N SER A 179 20.45 -5.81 3.60
CA SER A 179 20.63 -6.61 2.38
C SER A 179 19.43 -7.55 2.20
N SER A 180 19.11 -7.90 0.95
CA SER A 180 18.01 -8.83 0.65
C SER A 180 18.15 -10.19 1.32
N ALA A 181 19.38 -10.67 1.54
CA ALA A 181 19.65 -11.92 2.26
C ALA A 181 19.33 -11.81 3.76
N GLN A 182 19.74 -10.72 4.42
CA GLN A 182 19.43 -10.47 5.84
C GLN A 182 17.92 -10.24 6.04
N ALA A 183 17.29 -9.48 5.14
CA ALA A 183 15.85 -9.27 5.08
C ALA A 183 15.09 -10.60 4.97
N LYS A 184 15.55 -11.53 4.12
CA LYS A 184 14.95 -12.87 4.03
C LYS A 184 15.12 -13.69 5.30
N ALA A 185 16.32 -13.68 5.89
CA ALA A 185 16.60 -14.46 7.10
C ALA A 185 15.74 -14.01 8.29
N GLN A 186 15.60 -12.69 8.48
CA GLN A 186 14.87 -12.11 9.60
C GLN A 186 13.36 -11.95 9.32
N GLY A 187 12.98 -11.67 8.08
CA GLY A 187 11.61 -11.39 7.68
C GLY A 187 10.76 -12.65 7.48
N ARG A 188 11.33 -13.77 7.05
CA ARG A 188 10.56 -15.02 6.81
C ARG A 188 9.86 -15.55 8.08
N PRO A 189 10.49 -15.58 9.26
CA PRO A 189 9.81 -15.93 10.51
C PRO A 189 8.67 -14.97 10.85
N LEU A 190 8.88 -13.66 10.67
CA LEU A 190 7.86 -12.63 10.94
C LEU A 190 6.66 -12.75 10.00
N LEU A 191 6.91 -13.05 8.71
CA LEU A 191 5.84 -13.38 7.77
C LEU A 191 5.02 -14.58 8.26
N LYS A 192 5.69 -15.64 8.74
CA LYS A 192 4.99 -16.84 9.20
C LYS A 192 4.15 -16.57 10.45
N LEU A 193 4.63 -15.73 11.36
CA LEU A 193 3.89 -15.30 12.56
C LEU A 193 2.63 -14.53 12.18
N LEU A 194 2.75 -13.56 11.27
CA LEU A 194 1.58 -12.79 10.85
C LEU A 194 0.60 -13.65 10.01
N GLU A 195 1.08 -14.68 9.29
CA GLU A 195 0.25 -15.58 8.47
C GLU A 195 -0.67 -16.46 9.33
N ILE A 196 -0.27 -16.73 10.57
CA ILE A 196 -1.10 -17.41 11.58
C ILE A 196 -1.93 -16.42 12.42
N GLY A 197 -2.01 -15.15 12.01
CA GLY A 197 -2.78 -14.10 12.67
C GLY A 197 -2.13 -13.50 13.92
N SER A 198 -0.83 -13.75 14.15
CA SER A 198 -0.10 -13.26 15.31
C SER A 198 0.81 -12.08 14.94
N GLY A 199 0.62 -10.94 15.60
CA GLY A 199 1.47 -9.75 15.47
C GLY A 199 0.68 -8.45 15.42
N PRO A 200 1.38 -7.31 15.24
CA PRO A 200 0.74 -5.99 15.23
C PRO A 200 -0.13 -5.80 13.99
N ASN A 201 -1.16 -4.96 14.11
CA ASN A 201 -1.82 -4.37 12.96
C ASN A 201 -0.87 -3.35 12.30
N ILE A 202 -0.57 -3.50 11.01
CA ILE A 202 0.38 -2.62 10.31
C ILE A 202 -0.36 -1.78 9.28
N GLU A 203 -0.31 -0.46 9.46
CA GLU A 203 -0.88 0.53 8.56
C GLU A 203 0.23 1.36 7.91
N ILE A 204 0.29 1.38 6.58
CA ILE A 204 1.27 2.20 5.86
C ILE A 204 0.55 3.15 4.92
N SER A 205 0.59 4.43 5.28
CA SER A 205 -0.02 5.50 4.51
C SER A 205 0.73 5.77 3.22
N TRP A 206 -0.03 6.09 2.17
CA TRP A 206 0.50 6.55 0.89
C TRP A 206 0.71 8.07 0.91
N PRO A 207 1.59 8.60 0.04
CA PRO A 207 1.74 10.04 -0.12
C PRO A 207 0.41 10.73 -0.42
N ALA A 208 0.18 11.89 0.20
CA ALA A 208 -1.02 12.69 -0.01
C ALA A 208 -1.04 13.32 -1.42
N ASP A 209 0.14 13.73 -1.90
CA ASP A 209 0.32 14.30 -3.23
C ASP A 209 -0.03 13.29 -4.34
N ALA A 210 -0.84 13.74 -5.30
CA ALA A 210 -1.39 12.86 -6.33
C ALA A 210 -0.32 12.36 -7.31
N ALA A 211 0.64 13.22 -7.69
CA ALA A 211 1.70 12.85 -8.62
C ALA A 211 2.66 11.84 -7.99
N THR A 212 3.06 12.08 -6.73
CA THR A 212 3.92 11.20 -5.95
C THR A 212 3.24 9.85 -5.71
N ARG A 213 1.94 9.84 -5.38
CA ARG A 213 1.15 8.61 -5.26
C ARG A 213 1.11 7.81 -6.57
N ALA A 214 0.87 8.47 -7.71
CA ALA A 214 0.86 7.80 -9.01
C ALA A 214 2.24 7.22 -9.36
N ARG A 215 3.32 7.95 -9.07
CA ARG A 215 4.70 7.47 -9.24
C ARG A 215 4.97 6.26 -8.35
N LEU A 216 4.62 6.32 -7.08
CA LEU A 216 4.79 5.21 -6.14
C LEU A 216 4.05 3.95 -6.59
N TYR A 217 2.80 4.10 -7.06
CA TYR A 217 2.02 2.98 -7.61
C TYR A 217 2.71 2.34 -8.82
N ALA A 218 3.18 3.16 -9.76
CA ALA A 218 3.87 2.69 -10.95
C ALA A 218 5.17 1.94 -10.59
N VAL A 219 5.94 2.49 -9.65
CA VAL A 219 7.20 1.88 -9.19
C VAL A 219 6.96 0.56 -8.48
N PHE A 220 6.01 0.50 -7.54
CA PHE A 220 5.68 -0.75 -6.88
C PHE A 220 5.23 -1.82 -7.87
N SER A 221 4.34 -1.46 -8.81
CA SER A 221 3.81 -2.39 -9.80
C SER A 221 4.90 -2.92 -10.73
N ARG A 222 5.76 -2.03 -11.24
CA ARG A 222 6.75 -2.36 -12.27
C ARG A 222 8.02 -2.97 -11.70
N CYS A 223 8.50 -2.45 -10.58
CA CYS A 223 9.85 -2.71 -10.08
C CYS A 223 9.88 -3.57 -8.83
N TYR A 224 8.82 -3.57 -8.01
CA TYR A 224 8.74 -4.36 -6.78
C TYR A 224 7.74 -5.51 -6.90
N GLY A 225 7.18 -5.76 -8.09
CA GLY A 225 6.30 -6.89 -8.35
C GLY A 225 4.94 -6.83 -7.64
N MET A 226 4.52 -5.65 -7.17
CA MET A 226 3.19 -5.47 -6.59
C MET A 226 2.12 -5.77 -7.65
N ARG A 227 1.07 -6.50 -7.25
CA ARG A 227 -0.12 -6.74 -8.07
C ARG A 227 -1.35 -6.10 -7.42
N LEU A 228 -2.20 -5.53 -8.26
CA LEU A 228 -3.52 -5.10 -7.86
C LEU A 228 -4.51 -6.24 -8.06
N ALA A 229 -5.38 -6.46 -7.08
CA ALA A 229 -6.50 -7.38 -7.17
C ALA A 229 -7.76 -6.73 -6.57
N LEU A 230 -8.92 -7.30 -6.88
CA LEU A 230 -10.17 -7.04 -6.19
C LEU A 230 -10.52 -8.24 -5.31
N MET A 231 -10.91 -7.96 -4.08
CA MET A 231 -11.46 -8.95 -3.16
C MET A 231 -12.96 -8.74 -3.05
N ASP A 232 -13.74 -9.80 -3.27
CA ASP A 232 -15.19 -9.74 -3.08
C ASP A 232 -15.58 -9.92 -1.60
N ALA A 233 -16.87 -10.17 -1.35
CA ALA A 233 -17.40 -10.40 -0.01
C ALA A 233 -17.08 -11.80 0.54
N ALA A 234 -16.89 -12.79 -0.33
CA ALA A 234 -16.50 -14.16 0.05
C ALA A 234 -15.00 -14.25 0.38
N GLY A 235 -14.21 -13.26 -0.02
CA GLY A 235 -12.76 -13.22 0.15
C GLY A 235 -12.01 -13.72 -1.08
N ASP A 236 -12.72 -14.00 -2.17
CA ASP A 236 -12.10 -14.41 -3.43
C ASP A 236 -11.39 -13.23 -4.08
N LEU A 237 -10.19 -13.51 -4.58
CA LEU A 237 -9.35 -12.52 -5.24
C LEU A 237 -9.54 -12.59 -6.75
N PHE A 238 -9.54 -11.45 -7.43
CA PHE A 238 -9.65 -11.34 -8.88
C PHE A 238 -8.61 -10.34 -9.38
N ASP A 239 -7.94 -10.65 -10.49
CA ASP A 239 -6.85 -9.83 -10.98
C ASP A 239 -6.81 -9.78 -12.51
N ASN A 240 -5.98 -8.90 -13.06
CA ASN A 240 -5.94 -8.67 -14.50
C ASN A 240 -5.13 -9.72 -15.29
N ALA A 241 -4.64 -10.79 -14.65
CA ALA A 241 -3.93 -11.89 -15.32
C ALA A 241 -4.82 -13.12 -15.55
N GLY A 242 -5.85 -13.34 -14.73
CA GLY A 242 -6.78 -14.46 -14.86
C GLY A 242 -7.76 -14.32 -16.05
N SER A 243 -8.37 -15.45 -16.40
CA SER A 243 -9.52 -15.49 -17.32
C SER A 243 -10.76 -14.92 -16.65
N GLY A 244 -11.70 -14.41 -17.44
CA GLY A 244 -12.97 -13.88 -16.93
C GLY A 244 -13.69 -14.88 -16.03
N GLY A 245 -14.24 -14.37 -14.91
CA GLY A 245 -14.96 -15.17 -13.91
C GLY A 245 -14.09 -16.08 -13.03
N GLN A 246 -12.79 -16.23 -13.30
CA GLN A 246 -11.92 -17.08 -12.48
C GLN A 246 -11.31 -16.31 -11.31
N THR A 247 -11.31 -16.95 -10.14
CA THR A 247 -10.63 -16.47 -8.94
C THR A 247 -9.12 -16.64 -9.07
N LEU A 248 -8.35 -15.64 -8.66
CA LEU A 248 -6.90 -15.70 -8.49
C LEU A 248 -6.55 -16.66 -7.36
N ARG A 249 -5.93 -17.80 -7.72
CA ARG A 249 -5.24 -18.66 -6.75
C ARG A 249 -3.88 -18.06 -6.42
N LEU A 250 -3.78 -17.44 -5.24
CA LEU A 250 -2.54 -16.81 -4.80
C LEU A 250 -1.45 -17.87 -4.59
N ASN A 251 -0.32 -17.74 -5.30
CA ASN A 251 0.87 -18.53 -5.02
C ASN A 251 1.59 -17.91 -3.81
N THR A 252 1.47 -18.54 -2.65
CA THR A 252 2.02 -18.08 -1.35
C THR A 252 3.54 -18.22 -1.23
N ASP A 253 4.19 -18.91 -2.18
CA ASP A 253 5.65 -18.98 -2.27
C ASP A 253 6.20 -17.71 -2.92
N LYS A 254 5.46 -17.14 -3.88
CA LYS A 254 5.84 -15.91 -4.60
C LYS A 254 5.31 -14.65 -3.93
N PHE A 255 4.04 -14.68 -3.53
CA PHE A 255 3.35 -13.57 -2.91
C PHE A 255 3.17 -13.81 -1.42
N SER A 256 3.23 -12.72 -0.67
CA SER A 256 2.89 -12.70 0.73
C SER A 256 1.40 -13.00 0.92
N GLY A 257 1.05 -13.71 2.00
CA GLY A 257 -0.35 -13.86 2.42
C GLY A 257 -0.96 -12.55 2.93
N PHE A 258 -0.16 -11.50 3.15
CA PHE A 258 -0.63 -10.19 3.58
C PHE A 258 -1.24 -9.42 2.43
N VAL A 259 -2.57 -9.35 2.48
CA VAL A 259 -3.35 -8.54 1.56
C VAL A 259 -3.50 -7.14 2.16
N ARG A 260 -3.03 -6.12 1.44
CA ARG A 260 -3.18 -4.72 1.88
C ARG A 260 -4.41 -4.10 1.25
N GLN A 261 -5.40 -3.75 2.06
CA GLN A 261 -6.55 -3.00 1.57
C GLN A 261 -6.12 -1.59 1.12
N SER A 262 -6.44 -1.25 -0.12
CA SER A 262 -6.25 0.11 -0.62
C SER A 262 -7.31 1.02 -0.01
N GLN A 263 -6.88 1.99 0.81
CA GLN A 263 -7.73 3.04 1.35
C GLN A 263 -7.41 4.39 0.70
N GLY A 264 -8.40 5.29 0.69
CA GLY A 264 -8.26 6.63 0.13
C GLY A 264 -8.39 6.69 -1.39
N ARG A 265 -7.82 7.74 -1.99
CA ARG A 265 -7.95 8.00 -3.43
C ARG A 265 -6.96 7.13 -4.22
N ALA A 266 -7.47 6.35 -5.16
CA ALA A 266 -6.64 5.61 -6.12
C ALA A 266 -5.90 6.56 -7.07
N SER A 267 -4.72 6.15 -7.55
CA SER A 267 -4.10 6.83 -8.68
C SER A 267 -4.91 6.58 -9.97
N PRO A 268 -4.80 7.42 -11.02
CA PRO A 268 -5.53 7.18 -12.28
C PRO A 268 -5.25 5.80 -12.89
N SER A 269 -3.99 5.34 -12.88
CA SER A 269 -3.62 4.03 -13.39
C SER A 269 -4.15 2.88 -12.54
N GLU A 270 -4.17 3.04 -11.22
CA GLU A 270 -4.81 2.09 -10.30
C GLU A 270 -6.32 2.02 -10.54
N ALA A 271 -6.99 3.17 -10.67
CA ALA A 271 -8.42 3.24 -10.94
C ALA A 271 -8.80 2.55 -12.27
N THR A 272 -8.02 2.77 -13.34
CA THR A 272 -8.23 2.08 -14.62
C THR A 272 -8.08 0.57 -14.49
N GLN A 273 -7.08 0.09 -13.74
CA GLN A 273 -6.91 -1.34 -13.50
C GLN A 273 -8.04 -1.92 -12.65
N ILE A 274 -8.52 -1.22 -11.62
CA ILE A 274 -9.71 -1.60 -10.84
C ILE A 274 -10.90 -1.83 -11.78
N GLN A 275 -11.18 -0.87 -12.69
CA GLN A 275 -12.30 -1.00 -13.62
C GLN A 275 -12.11 -2.14 -14.62
N SER A 276 -10.88 -2.36 -15.09
CA SER A 276 -10.57 -3.48 -15.99
C SER A 276 -10.79 -4.84 -15.34
N ILE A 277 -10.40 -5.00 -14.07
CA ILE A 277 -10.66 -6.22 -13.30
C ILE A 277 -12.16 -6.41 -13.11
N ARG A 278 -12.91 -5.36 -12.75
CA ARG A 278 -14.38 -5.45 -12.63
C ARG A 278 -15.05 -5.90 -13.91
N ALA A 279 -14.74 -5.24 -15.02
CA ALA A 279 -15.31 -5.55 -16.32
C ALA A 279 -14.99 -6.99 -16.76
N ARG A 280 -13.74 -7.42 -16.58
CA ARG A 280 -13.30 -8.77 -16.95
C ARG A 280 -14.01 -9.87 -16.18
N HIS A 281 -14.25 -9.65 -14.89
CA HIS A 281 -14.82 -10.67 -13.99
C HIS A 281 -16.31 -10.48 -13.72
N GLY A 282 -16.96 -9.50 -14.36
CA GLY A 282 -18.38 -9.22 -14.15
C GLY A 282 -18.72 -8.78 -12.72
N LEU A 283 -17.77 -8.13 -12.02
CA LEU A 283 -17.93 -7.77 -10.62
C LEU A 283 -18.66 -6.43 -10.48
N SER A 284 -19.78 -6.44 -9.74
CA SER A 284 -20.54 -5.23 -9.38
C SER A 284 -19.87 -4.43 -8.26
N ALA A 285 -19.16 -5.13 -7.35
CA ALA A 285 -18.46 -4.56 -6.22
C ALA A 285 -17.17 -5.34 -5.92
N GLY A 286 -16.33 -4.77 -5.07
CA GLY A 286 -15.08 -5.40 -4.63
C GLY A 286 -14.14 -4.39 -3.99
N ARG A 287 -13.46 -4.82 -2.94
CA ARG A 287 -12.43 -4.04 -2.26
C ARG A 287 -11.14 -4.12 -3.04
N ALA A 288 -10.56 -2.98 -3.38
CA ALA A 288 -9.24 -2.94 -4.00
C ALA A 288 -8.18 -3.34 -2.99
N VAL A 289 -7.34 -4.30 -3.37
CA VAL A 289 -6.27 -4.80 -2.54
C VAL A 289 -4.96 -4.87 -3.32
N ARG A 290 -3.85 -4.67 -2.61
CA ARG A 290 -2.50 -4.75 -3.16
C ARG A 290 -1.79 -5.96 -2.58
N LEU A 291 -1.32 -6.81 -3.49
CA LEU A 291 -0.58 -8.03 -3.20
C LEU A 291 0.90 -7.76 -3.44
N PHE A 292 1.72 -8.02 -2.43
CA PHE A 292 3.16 -7.80 -2.51
C PHE A 292 3.92 -9.13 -2.58
N PRO A 293 5.05 -9.19 -3.30
CA PRO A 293 5.91 -10.37 -3.25
C PRO A 293 6.40 -10.64 -1.84
N ARG A 294 6.62 -11.92 -1.54
CA ARG A 294 7.09 -12.37 -0.23
C ARG A 294 8.41 -11.72 0.17
N GLU A 295 9.29 -11.45 -0.80
CA GLU A 295 10.57 -10.78 -0.58
C GLU A 295 10.41 -9.31 -0.17
N THR A 296 9.50 -8.57 -0.80
CA THR A 296 9.22 -7.17 -0.45
C THR A 296 8.66 -7.05 0.96
N ASP A 297 7.73 -7.93 1.32
CA ASP A 297 7.15 -7.92 2.66
C ASP A 297 8.13 -8.43 3.73
N ALA A 298 8.92 -9.47 3.44
CA ALA A 298 9.96 -9.92 4.37
C ALA A 298 10.92 -8.77 4.72
N LEU A 299 11.33 -7.99 3.72
CA LEU A 299 12.23 -6.87 3.91
C LEU A 299 11.60 -5.75 4.72
N LEU A 300 10.34 -5.39 4.41
CA LEU A 300 9.60 -4.43 5.21
C LEU A 300 9.52 -4.86 6.68
N LEU A 301 9.10 -6.09 6.95
CA LEU A 301 8.90 -6.59 8.32
C LEU A 301 10.22 -6.70 9.07
N ALA A 302 11.29 -7.16 8.41
CA ALA A 302 12.61 -7.21 9.00
C ALA A 302 13.11 -5.80 9.37
N GLY A 303 12.91 -4.81 8.50
CA GLY A 303 13.27 -3.43 8.79
C GLY A 303 12.48 -2.83 9.94
N LEU A 304 11.17 -3.05 9.99
CA LEU A 304 10.33 -2.61 11.11
C LEU A 304 10.75 -3.28 12.43
N TYR A 305 11.03 -4.59 12.40
CA TYR A 305 11.51 -5.32 13.56
C TYR A 305 12.85 -4.79 14.07
N GLN A 306 13.78 -4.41 13.18
CA GLN A 306 15.06 -3.83 13.60
C GLN A 306 14.92 -2.47 14.27
N LEU A 307 14.03 -1.62 13.74
CA LEU A 307 13.83 -0.28 14.28
C LEU A 307 13.04 -0.31 15.60
N ILE A 308 12.08 -1.21 15.73
CA ILE A 308 11.21 -1.33 16.92
C ILE A 308 11.83 -2.23 17.99
N GLY A 309 12.65 -3.19 17.58
CA GLY A 309 13.29 -4.17 18.47
C GLY A 309 12.33 -5.24 18.98
N SER A 310 12.63 -5.76 20.18
CA SER A 310 11.90 -6.85 20.82
C SER A 310 10.42 -6.54 21.07
N SER A 311 10.05 -5.27 21.16
CA SER A 311 8.65 -4.84 21.36
C SER A 311 7.76 -5.07 20.14
N TYR A 312 8.32 -5.38 18.97
CA TYR A 312 7.56 -5.53 17.72
C TYR A 312 6.34 -6.45 17.85
N THR A 313 6.48 -7.60 18.50
CA THR A 313 5.40 -8.58 18.67
C THR A 313 4.46 -8.24 19.83
N ALA A 314 4.91 -7.41 20.77
CA ALA A 314 4.10 -6.95 21.90
C ALA A 314 3.19 -5.77 21.51
N ASN A 315 3.57 -5.02 20.49
CA ASN A 315 2.85 -3.84 20.05
C ASN A 315 1.56 -4.21 19.33
N ARG A 316 0.54 -3.37 19.49
CA ARG A 316 -0.79 -3.61 18.90
C ARG A 316 -0.89 -3.05 17.50
N THR A 317 -0.31 -1.86 17.27
CA THR A 317 -0.43 -1.14 16.01
C THR A 317 0.90 -0.49 15.63
N ILE A 318 1.27 -0.66 14.36
CA ILE A 318 2.39 0.03 13.73
C ILE A 318 1.84 0.89 12.59
N GLN A 319 2.10 2.18 12.64
CA GLN A 319 1.76 3.12 11.57
C GLN A 319 3.04 3.61 10.90
N ALA A 320 3.01 3.76 9.59
CA ALA A 320 4.12 4.32 8.84
C ALA A 320 3.66 5.02 7.56
N ARG A 321 4.61 5.52 6.77
CA ARG A 321 4.35 6.16 5.50
C ARG A 321 5.34 5.74 4.44
N TYR A 322 4.84 5.45 3.24
CA TYR A 322 5.69 5.29 2.07
C TYR A 322 6.25 6.63 1.59
N ARG A 323 7.54 6.63 1.27
CA ARG A 323 8.25 7.74 0.63
C ARG A 323 8.94 7.19 -0.62
N ILE A 324 9.15 8.07 -1.60
CA ILE A 324 9.87 7.74 -2.81
C ILE A 324 10.85 8.85 -3.14
N SER A 325 12.13 8.50 -3.33
CA SER A 325 13.17 9.38 -3.84
C SER A 325 13.99 8.63 -4.87
N ASP A 326 14.24 9.23 -6.03
CA ASP A 326 15.12 8.66 -7.07
C ASP A 326 14.85 7.18 -7.39
N TRP A 327 13.56 6.80 -7.42
CA TRP A 327 13.06 5.43 -7.66
C TRP A 327 13.22 4.42 -6.52
N ARG A 328 13.84 4.83 -5.42
CA ARG A 328 13.92 4.06 -4.18
C ARG A 328 12.67 4.29 -3.37
N VAL A 329 12.11 3.21 -2.86
CA VAL A 329 10.95 3.27 -1.98
C VAL A 329 11.42 3.03 -0.57
N GLU A 330 11.02 3.92 0.32
CA GLU A 330 11.36 3.87 1.73
C GLU A 330 10.08 3.90 2.57
N VAL A 331 10.15 3.37 3.77
CA VAL A 331 9.11 3.49 4.78
C VAL A 331 9.65 4.30 5.94
N GLY A 332 9.03 5.44 6.21
CA GLY A 332 9.41 6.35 7.29
C GLY A 332 8.19 6.80 8.09
N ASP A 333 8.38 7.83 8.92
CA ASP A 333 7.37 8.37 9.83
C ASP A 333 6.73 7.26 10.69
N ILE A 334 7.57 6.34 11.17
CA ILE A 334 7.13 5.12 11.85
C ILE A 334 6.67 5.46 13.26
N ARG A 335 5.51 4.94 13.63
CA ARG A 335 4.95 5.00 14.98
C ARG A 335 4.54 3.61 15.44
N SER A 336 4.86 3.26 16.66
CA SER A 336 4.47 2.01 17.29
C SER A 336 3.66 2.30 18.54
N ASP A 337 2.40 1.89 18.55
CA ASP A 337 1.42 2.25 19.58
C ASP A 337 1.39 3.76 19.89
N GLY A 338 1.52 4.58 18.83
CA GLY A 338 1.54 6.04 18.90
C GLY A 338 2.92 6.66 19.20
N VAL A 339 3.90 5.87 19.64
CA VAL A 339 5.26 6.33 19.93
C VAL A 339 6.08 6.42 18.66
N ALA A 340 6.71 7.57 18.39
CA ALA A 340 7.58 7.74 17.22
C ALA A 340 8.83 6.85 17.31
N VAL A 341 9.16 6.20 16.20
CA VAL A 341 10.34 5.35 16.05
C VAL A 341 11.28 6.03 15.05
N ASN A 342 12.51 6.29 15.48
CA ASN A 342 13.50 6.93 14.63
C ASN A 342 14.04 5.93 13.59
N GLY A 343 14.18 6.41 12.36
CA GLY A 343 14.76 5.66 11.25
C GLY A 343 13.80 5.45 10.09
N THR A 344 14.31 4.80 9.06
CA THR A 344 13.57 4.46 7.86
C THR A 344 13.96 3.05 7.41
N VAL A 345 13.01 2.38 6.73
CA VAL A 345 13.23 1.08 6.10
C VAL A 345 13.39 1.29 4.60
N ASP A 346 14.56 0.99 4.07
CA ASP A 346 14.85 1.07 2.63
C ASP A 346 14.43 -0.22 1.92
N LEU A 347 13.44 -0.15 1.02
CA LEU A 347 12.92 -1.32 0.31
C LEU A 347 13.73 -1.70 -0.94
N SER A 348 14.75 -0.94 -1.31
CA SER A 348 15.51 -1.13 -2.58
C SER A 348 16.09 -2.53 -2.76
N GLY A 349 16.36 -3.26 -1.66
CA GLY A 349 16.78 -4.66 -1.70
C GLY A 349 15.76 -5.62 -2.32
N ALA A 350 14.49 -5.23 -2.45
CA ALA A 350 13.41 -6.03 -3.04
C ALA A 350 13.11 -5.70 -4.51
N VAL A 351 13.90 -4.83 -5.14
CA VAL A 351 13.73 -4.46 -6.56
C VAL A 351 14.01 -5.66 -7.45
N THR A 352 13.09 -5.93 -8.39
CA THR A 352 13.23 -6.98 -9.39
C THR A 352 14.39 -6.69 -10.35
N ASN A 353 15.02 -7.73 -10.90
CA ASN A 353 16.15 -7.59 -11.83
C ASN A 353 15.88 -6.69 -13.04
N ARG A 354 14.61 -6.47 -13.42
CA ARG A 354 14.21 -5.59 -14.53
C ARG A 354 14.37 -4.10 -14.24
N CYS A 355 14.48 -3.72 -12.97
CA CYS A 355 14.66 -2.34 -12.52
C CYS A 355 15.94 -2.16 -11.70
N ARG A 356 16.83 -3.15 -11.69
CA ARG A 356 18.18 -2.98 -11.13
C ARG A 356 18.94 -2.03 -12.05
N ILE A 357 19.29 -0.86 -11.53
CA ILE A 357 20.14 0.13 -12.21
C ILE A 357 21.60 -0.28 -12.00
#